data_AF-A0A1G7L8T9-F1
#
_entry.id   AF-A0A1G7L8T9-F1
#
_cell.length_a   1.000
_cell.length_b   1.000
_cell.length_c   1.000
_cell.angle_alpha   90.00
_cell.angle_beta   90.00
_cell.angle_gamma   90.00
#
_symmetry.space_group_name_H-M   'P 1'
#
loop_
_entity.id
_entity.type
_entity.pdbx_description
1 polymer ?
#
loop_
_entity_poly.entity_id
_entity_poly.type
_entity_poly.pdbx_seq_one_letter_code
_entity_poly.pdbx_strand_id
1 'polypeptide(L)'
;MEATISEHPLGSVSRPDLVLSAIPGPVALAAVLGVLLGVPLSLALAVGSVPSSAVVGYALFYRPPVDGDTATEKSTATGRSR
;
A
#
# COMPACT_ATOMS: atom_id res chain seq x y z
N MET A 1 -25.16 21.59 20.52
CA MET A 1 -23.75 21.16 20.37
C MET A 1 -23.80 20.02 19.37
N GLU A 2 -23.79 20.36 18.09
CA GLU A 2 -23.96 19.40 16.99
C GLU A 2 -22.57 18.88 16.61
N ALA A 3 -22.34 17.58 16.77
CA ALA A 3 -21.11 16.95 16.32
C ALA A 3 -21.24 16.71 14.82
N THR A 4 -20.66 17.60 14.01
CA THR A 4 -20.53 17.42 12.57
C THR A 4 -19.63 16.20 12.32
N ILE A 5 -20.23 15.03 12.12
CA ILE A 5 -19.54 13.85 11.61
C ILE A 5 -19.03 14.26 10.23
N SER A 6 -17.74 14.57 10.14
CA SER A 6 -17.09 14.81 8.86
C SER A 6 -17.06 13.47 8.15
N GLU A 7 -17.97 13.29 7.18
CA GLU A 7 -17.90 12.24 6.18
C GLU A 7 -16.53 12.36 5.51
N HIS A 8 -15.52 11.64 6.00
CA HIS A 8 -14.20 11.60 5.40
C HIS A 8 -14.38 10.76 4.13
N PRO A 9 -14.42 11.36 2.92
CA PRO A 9 -14.47 10.55 1.72
C PRO A 9 -13.25 9.64 1.81
N LEU A 10 -13.46 8.33 1.76
CA LEU A 10 -12.36 7.37 1.69
C LEU A 10 -11.59 7.73 0.42
N GLY A 11 -10.58 8.59 0.57
CA GLY A 11 -9.85 9.19 -0.52
C GLY A 11 -9.34 8.08 -1.42
N SER A 12 -9.41 8.28 -2.73
CA SER A 12 -8.91 7.31 -3.70
C SER A 12 -7.49 6.89 -3.31
N VAL A 13 -7.32 5.63 -2.91
CA VAL A 13 -6.02 5.09 -2.48
C VAL A 13 -5.05 5.18 -3.63
N SER A 14 -3.89 5.80 -3.39
CA SER A 14 -2.86 5.92 -4.41
C SER A 14 -2.21 4.55 -4.67
N ARG A 15 -1.73 4.31 -5.89
CA ARG A 15 -1.06 3.04 -6.25
C ARG A 15 0.16 2.75 -5.34
N PRO A 16 1.03 3.74 -5.06
CA PRO A 16 2.06 3.64 -4.03
C PRO A 16 1.53 3.15 -2.67
N ASP A 17 0.43 3.69 -2.17
CA ASP A 17 -0.14 3.29 -0.87
C ASP A 17 -0.60 1.82 -0.88
N LEU A 18 -1.17 1.37 -1.99
CA LEU A 18 -1.57 -0.02 -2.16
C LEU A 18 -0.34 -0.96 -2.13
N VAL A 19 0.71 -0.62 -2.88
CA VAL A 19 1.97 -1.38 -2.89
C VAL A 19 2.61 -1.39 -1.50
N LEU A 20 2.59 -0.25 -0.81
CA LEU A 20 3.10 -0.13 0.55
C LEU A 20 2.36 -1.04 1.53
N SER A 21 1.03 -1.11 1.44
CA SER A 21 0.22 -2.00 2.28
C SER A 21 0.45 -3.49 1.96
N ALA A 22 0.81 -3.81 0.72
CA ALA A 22 1.13 -5.16 0.27
C ALA A 22 2.49 -5.66 0.80
N ILE A 23 3.35 -4.79 1.35
CA ILE A 23 4.64 -5.21 1.94
C ILE A 23 4.43 -5.92 3.30
N PRO A 24 3.77 -5.33 4.32
CA PRO A 24 3.54 -6.04 5.58
C PRO A 24 2.34 -6.99 5.52
N GLY A 25 1.42 -6.80 4.57
CA GLY A 25 0.16 -7.55 4.48
C GLY A 25 0.30 -9.08 4.53
N PRO A 26 1.12 -9.70 3.66
CA PRO A 26 1.31 -11.16 3.65
C PRO A 26 1.88 -11.71 4.96
N VAL A 27 2.84 -11.01 5.58
CA VAL A 27 3.43 -11.40 6.88
C VAL A 27 2.39 -11.30 7.99
N ALA A 28 1.61 -10.21 8.03
CA ALA A 28 0.54 -10.03 9.01
C ALA A 28 -0.53 -11.12 8.87
N LEU A 29 -0.97 -11.42 7.65
CA LEU A 29 -1.92 -12.49 7.36
C LEU A 29 -1.37 -13.86 7.77
N ALA A 30 -0.11 -14.15 7.44
CA ALA A 30 0.53 -15.41 7.82
C ALA A 30 0.66 -15.55 9.34
N ALA A 31 1.00 -14.47 10.06
CA ALA A 31 1.05 -14.49 11.51
C ALA A 31 -0.32 -14.80 12.14
N VAL A 32 -1.38 -14.16 11.66
CA VAL A 32 -2.76 -14.42 12.12
C VAL A 32 -3.13 -15.87 11.85
N LEU A 33 -2.93 -16.35 10.62
CA LEU A 33 -3.20 -17.75 10.26
C LEU A 33 -2.37 -18.73 11.09
N GLY A 34 -1.10 -18.42 11.33
CA GLY A 34 -0.22 -19.25 12.15
C GLY A 34 -0.75 -19.43 13.58
N VAL A 35 -1.22 -18.35 14.20
CA VAL A 35 -1.87 -18.41 15.51
C VAL A 35 -3.17 -19.22 15.47
N LEU A 36 -4.04 -18.95 14.49
CA LEU A 36 -5.34 -19.63 14.39
C LEU A 36 -5.21 -21.14 14.10
N LEU A 37 -4.20 -21.54 13.33
CA LEU A 37 -3.97 -22.92 12.90
C LEU A 37 -3.01 -23.68 13.83
N GLY A 38 -2.41 -23.02 14.83
CA GLY A 38 -1.41 -23.62 15.72
C GLY A 38 -0.08 -23.96 15.03
N VAL A 39 0.23 -23.29 13.91
CA VAL A 39 1.50 -23.45 13.19
C VAL A 39 2.58 -22.66 13.92
N PRO A 40 3.83 -23.18 14.02
CA PRO A 40 4.93 -22.43 14.62
C PRO A 40 5.06 -21.05 13.97
N LEU A 41 5.07 -19.99 14.79
CA LEU A 41 5.09 -18.62 14.28
C LEU A 41 6.30 -18.35 13.38
N SER A 42 7.46 -18.91 13.70
CA SER A 42 8.66 -18.82 12.86
C SER A 42 8.44 -19.36 11.44
N LEU A 43 7.71 -20.48 11.32
CA LEU A 43 7.39 -21.07 10.01
C LEU A 43 6.37 -20.20 9.26
N ALA A 44 5.33 -19.73 9.96
CA ALA A 44 4.32 -18.86 9.37
C ALA A 44 4.95 -17.55 8.86
N LEU A 45 5.82 -16.92 9.65
CA LEU A 45 6.54 -15.71 9.25
C LEU A 45 7.53 -15.97 8.10
N ALA A 46 8.21 -17.12 8.09
CA ALA A 46 9.08 -17.51 6.97
C ALA A 46 8.30 -17.70 5.66
N VAL A 47 7.09 -18.27 5.73
CA VAL A 47 6.23 -18.41 4.55
C VAL A 47 5.68 -17.05 4.11
N GLY A 48 5.25 -16.21 5.05
CA GLY A 48 4.74 -14.87 4.77
C GLY A 48 5.79 -13.90 4.23
N SER A 49 7.07 -14.09 4.57
CA SER A 49 8.16 -13.22 4.10
C SER A 49 8.44 -13.39 2.60
N VAL A 50 8.23 -14.59 2.04
CA VAL A 50 8.46 -14.87 0.62
C VAL A 50 7.65 -13.94 -0.31
N PRO A 51 6.30 -13.87 -0.23
CA PRO A 51 5.54 -12.93 -1.04
C PRO A 51 5.82 -11.47 -0.66
N SER A 52 6.09 -11.13 0.60
CA SER A 52 6.48 -9.76 0.99
C SER A 52 7.79 -9.31 0.33
N SER A 53 8.82 -10.17 0.30
CA SER A 53 10.08 -9.90 -0.39
C SER A 53 9.87 -9.74 -1.90
N ALA A 54 8.93 -10.48 -2.50
CA ALA A 54 8.57 -10.30 -3.90
C ALA A 54 7.95 -8.91 -4.15
N VAL A 55 7.09 -8.41 -3.26
CA VAL A 55 6.53 -7.04 -3.35
C VAL A 55 7.64 -5.99 -3.23
N VAL A 56 8.59 -6.18 -2.31
CA VAL A 56 9.75 -5.28 -2.18
C VAL A 56 10.59 -5.30 -3.46
N GLY A 57 10.91 -6.47 -4.01
CA GLY A 57 11.64 -6.58 -5.28
C GLY A 57 10.90 -5.92 -6.44
N TYR A 58 9.58 -6.10 -6.52
CA TYR A 58 8.72 -5.42 -7.49
C TYR A 58 8.80 -3.90 -7.34
N ALA A 59 8.66 -3.38 -6.12
CA ALA A 59 8.66 -1.96 -5.82
C ALA A 59 10.03 -1.30 -6.02
N LEU A 60 11.14 -2.04 -5.91
CA LEU A 60 12.47 -1.47 -6.08
C LEU A 60 13.00 -1.58 -7.51
N PHE A 61 12.73 -2.69 -8.20
CA PHE A 61 13.40 -3.00 -9.47
C PHE A 61 12.47 -3.06 -10.67
N TYR A 62 11.20 -3.45 -10.50
CA TYR A 62 10.27 -3.57 -11.61
C TYR A 62 9.50 -2.28 -11.86
N ARG A 63 8.91 -1.70 -10.80
CA ARG A 63 8.13 -0.46 -10.88
C ARG A 63 8.43 0.47 -9.70
N PRO A 64 9.63 1.06 -9.68
CA PRO A 64 9.99 2.03 -8.65
C PRO A 64 9.07 3.24 -8.67
N PRO A 65 8.68 3.76 -7.49
CA PRO A 65 8.01 5.05 -7.39
C PRO A 65 9.05 6.14 -7.70
N VAL A 66 9.20 6.47 -8.98
CA VAL A 66 9.97 7.64 -9.41
C VAL A 66 9.09 8.88 -9.27
N ASP A 67 9.65 9.97 -8.77
CA ASP A 67 8.94 11.24 -8.54
C ASP A 67 8.14 11.66 -9.79
N GLY A 68 6.82 11.41 -9.78
CA GLY A 68 6.03 11.41 -11.02
C GLY A 68 4.51 11.36 -10.89
N ASP A 69 3.93 11.34 -9.69
CA ASP A 69 2.52 11.75 -9.52
C ASP A 69 2.35 13.29 -9.57
N THR A 70 3.40 14.03 -9.95
CA THR A 70 3.31 15.42 -10.42
C THR A 70 2.72 15.56 -11.83
N ALA A 71 2.46 14.46 -12.56
CA ALA A 71 1.83 14.52 -13.88
C ALA A 71 0.31 14.78 -13.88
N THR A 72 -0.33 14.87 -12.70
CA THR A 72 -1.72 15.38 -12.60
C THR A 72 -1.78 16.85 -12.19
N GLU A 73 -0.67 17.47 -11.75
CA GLU A 73 -0.61 18.91 -11.43
C GLU A 73 -0.21 19.77 -12.64
N LYS A 74 0.16 19.17 -13.78
CA LYS A 74 0.51 19.92 -15.01
C LYS A 74 -0.61 20.00 -16.05
N SER A 75 -1.85 19.65 -15.72
CA SER A 75 -3.00 19.76 -16.65
C SER A 75 -4.03 20.84 -16.30
N THR A 76 -3.78 21.69 -15.29
CA THR A 76 -4.61 22.88 -14.98
C THR A 76 -3.84 24.20 -15.03
N ALA A 77 -2.52 24.19 -15.28
CA ALA A 77 -1.72 25.41 -15.46
C ALA A 77 -1.73 25.95 -16.91
N THR A 78 -2.37 25.25 -17.86
CA THR A 78 -2.50 25.67 -19.27
C THR A 78 -3.95 26.04 -19.60
N GLY A 79 -4.62 26.73 -18.68
CA GLY A 79 -5.97 27.29 -18.86
C GLY A 79 -6.03 28.79 -18.57
N ARG A 80 -4.88 29.47 -18.56
CA ARG A 80 -4.78 30.90 -18.24
C ARG A 80 -3.81 31.60 -19.20
N SER A 81 -4.01 31.40 -20.50
CA SER A 81 -3.43 32.27 -21.52
C SER A 81 -4.22 32.14 -22.82
N ARG A 82 -5.33 32.88 -22.89
CA ARG A 82 -5.79 33.72 -24.02
C ARG A 82 -7.22 34.17 -23.77
#